data_AF-A0A9E3FJ09-F1
#
_entry.id   AF-A0A9E3FJ09-F1
#
_cell.length_a   1.000
_cell.length_b   1.000
_cell.length_c   1.000
_cell.angle_alpha   90.00
_cell.angle_beta   90.00
_cell.angle_gamma   90.00
#
_symmetry.space_group_name_H-M   'P 1'
#
loop_
_entity.id
_entity.type
_entity.pdbx_description
1 polymer ?
#
loop_
_entity_poly.entity_id
_entity_poly.type
_entity_poly.pdbx_seq_one_letter_code
_entity_poly.pdbx_strand_id
1 'polypeptide(L)'
;MRRYVAAAALLVASLFVTVPFVQGQSALLNLPDASQHARATQRIGITDITIDYHRPLVRGRKIFGGLVGYGQVWRAGANYNTTIEFGDPVTVEGQPLPKGVYGLHMIPGETSWVVIFSKNSTSWGSFTYDKAEDALRVNVKPQAAENREALTYEFDDPEPNSAVVTMRWEKVAVPFKVEVNTPELVRQSLRNQLRARPQFEWQAWQEAADYLLNNRLGADEALKYADRSIEIEDRFENEMTRAHALGALGRKEEALAARNTAIAKGGQLQVHSYGRGLQIQGQQDEALELFRGNVRKDPNSWVGHNDAARVAVARGDFDTAVREMRLAVAAAPESLKAQHADLLRRLENREDINK
;
A
#
# COMPACT_ATOMS: atom_id res chain seq x y z
N MET A 1 69.78 -26.37 -54.02
CA MET A 1 68.34 -26.05 -53.99
C MET A 1 67.70 -26.77 -52.81
N ARG A 2 66.95 -26.03 -51.96
CA ARG A 2 66.00 -26.48 -50.90
C ARG A 2 66.60 -27.28 -49.72
N ARG A 3 66.92 -26.62 -48.58
CA ARG A 3 66.06 -26.22 -47.42
C ARG A 3 65.66 -27.42 -46.53
N TYR A 4 66.17 -27.44 -45.28
CA TYR A 4 65.51 -27.75 -43.98
C TYR A 4 66.57 -27.47 -42.86
N VAL A 5 66.73 -26.25 -42.34
CA VAL A 5 66.12 -25.65 -41.12
C VAL A 5 66.33 -26.53 -39.86
N ALA A 6 67.42 -26.29 -39.10
CA ALA A 6 67.50 -25.57 -37.80
C ALA A 6 67.11 -26.44 -36.58
N ALA A 7 68.09 -26.99 -35.84
CA ALA A 7 68.76 -26.40 -34.67
C ALA A 7 67.97 -26.61 -33.35
N ALA A 8 68.35 -27.66 -32.61
CA ALA A 8 67.87 -27.96 -31.27
C ALA A 8 68.44 -26.94 -30.26
N ALA A 9 67.55 -26.16 -29.65
CA ALA A 9 67.89 -25.16 -28.65
C ALA A 9 67.90 -25.77 -27.24
N LEU A 10 68.95 -25.42 -26.48
CA LEU A 10 69.17 -25.79 -25.08
C LEU A 10 68.02 -25.33 -24.16
N LEU A 11 67.63 -26.23 -23.26
CA LEU A 11 66.73 -25.97 -22.14
C LEU A 11 67.54 -25.30 -21.01
N VAL A 12 67.42 -23.97 -20.88
CA VAL A 12 67.89 -23.23 -19.70
C VAL A 12 66.67 -22.99 -18.80
N ALA A 13 66.52 -23.84 -17.77
CA ALA A 13 65.54 -23.65 -16.72
C ALA A 13 65.95 -22.46 -15.85
N SER A 14 65.33 -21.30 -16.08
CA SER A 14 65.49 -20.10 -15.25
C SER A 14 64.54 -20.21 -14.06
N LEU A 15 65.11 -20.38 -12.86
CA LEU A 15 64.38 -20.38 -11.59
C LEU A 15 63.91 -18.94 -11.29
N PHE A 16 62.66 -18.62 -11.63
CA PHE A 16 62.02 -17.40 -11.14
C PHE A 16 61.59 -17.61 -9.68
N VAL A 17 62.36 -17.07 -8.74
CA VAL A 17 61.91 -16.88 -7.36
C VAL A 17 60.85 -15.77 -7.38
N THR A 18 59.58 -16.17 -7.39
CA THR A 18 58.48 -15.25 -7.10
C THR A 18 58.48 -14.99 -5.61
N VAL A 19 58.86 -13.79 -5.20
CA VAL A 19 58.59 -13.32 -3.83
C VAL A 19 57.12 -12.94 -3.80
N PRO A 20 56.24 -13.67 -3.10
CA PRO A 20 54.88 -13.21 -2.92
C PRO A 20 54.92 -11.88 -2.17
N PHE A 21 54.47 -10.82 -2.82
CA PHE A 21 54.03 -9.61 -2.14
C PHE A 21 52.86 -10.02 -1.24
N VAL A 22 53.16 -10.33 0.02
CA VAL A 22 52.14 -10.39 1.06
C VAL A 22 51.64 -8.96 1.22
N GLN A 23 50.52 -8.64 0.59
CA GLN A 23 49.73 -7.50 1.02
C GLN A 23 49.37 -7.77 2.48
N GLY A 24 50.07 -7.09 3.39
CA GLY A 24 49.66 -7.03 4.78
C GLY A 24 48.25 -6.47 4.81
N GLN A 25 47.26 -7.34 4.98
CA GLN A 25 45.96 -6.94 5.49
C GLN A 25 46.28 -6.28 6.84
N SER A 26 46.11 -4.97 6.93
CA SER A 26 45.93 -4.33 8.23
C SER A 26 44.69 -4.96 8.83
N ALA A 27 44.88 -6.03 9.60
CA ALA A 27 43.86 -6.57 10.47
C ALA A 27 43.66 -5.54 11.58
N LEU A 28 42.88 -4.50 11.29
CA LEU A 28 42.21 -3.77 12.35
C LEU A 28 41.41 -4.82 13.12
N LEU A 29 41.70 -4.93 14.42
CA LEU A 29 41.00 -5.85 15.30
C LEU A 29 39.49 -5.58 15.20
N ASN A 30 38.69 -6.61 14.96
CA ASN A 30 37.24 -6.52 15.02
C ASN A 30 36.81 -6.50 16.50
N LEU A 31 36.76 -5.31 17.07
CA LEU A 31 36.41 -5.08 18.48
C LEU A 31 34.93 -4.69 18.60
N PRO A 32 34.25 -5.02 19.72
CA PRO A 32 32.87 -4.60 19.93
C PRO A 32 32.75 -3.07 19.95
N ASP A 33 31.79 -2.54 19.20
CA ASP A 33 31.46 -1.12 19.26
C ASP A 33 30.90 -0.71 20.62
N ALA A 34 31.36 0.42 21.14
CA ALA A 34 30.85 0.97 22.39
C ALA A 34 29.35 1.35 22.32
N SER A 35 28.85 1.67 21.12
CA SER A 35 27.44 1.85 20.81
C SER A 35 27.05 0.81 19.77
N GLN A 36 26.23 -0.15 20.17
CA GLN A 36 25.84 -1.25 19.28
C GLN A 36 25.05 -0.73 18.09
N HIS A 37 25.19 -1.41 16.96
CA HIS A 37 24.40 -1.18 15.75
C HIS A 37 22.98 -1.73 15.90
N ALA A 38 22.01 -1.04 15.29
CA ALA A 38 20.65 -1.52 15.17
C ALA A 38 19.95 -0.97 13.93
N ARG A 39 18.87 -1.65 13.57
CA ARG A 39 18.00 -1.28 12.45
C ARG A 39 16.54 -1.42 12.85
N ALA A 40 15.70 -0.49 12.39
CA ALA A 40 14.25 -0.54 12.51
C ALA A 40 13.64 -0.38 11.11
N THR A 41 12.69 -1.24 10.74
CA THR A 41 12.02 -1.19 9.44
C THR A 41 10.51 -1.34 9.62
N GLN A 42 9.74 -0.52 8.88
CA GLN A 42 8.29 -0.60 8.82
C GLN A 42 7.83 -0.47 7.37
N ARG A 43 6.87 -1.30 6.97
CA ARG A 43 6.15 -1.14 5.70
C ARG A 43 4.89 -0.31 5.91
N ILE A 44 4.71 0.76 5.14
CA ILE A 44 3.50 1.61 5.12
C ILE A 44 2.95 1.61 3.70
N GLY A 45 1.70 1.17 3.52
CA GLY A 45 1.19 0.84 2.20
C GLY A 45 2.07 -0.20 1.51
N ILE A 46 2.72 0.18 0.41
CA ILE A 46 3.69 -0.68 -0.31
C ILE A 46 5.16 -0.25 -0.11
N THR A 47 5.40 0.81 0.67
CA THR A 47 6.71 1.44 0.85
C THR A 47 7.39 0.96 2.12
N ASP A 48 8.63 0.51 2.01
CA ASP A 48 9.47 0.20 3.16
C ASP A 48 10.24 1.45 3.61
N ILE A 49 10.23 1.71 4.93
CA ILE A 49 11.00 2.75 5.59
C ILE A 49 11.98 2.08 6.54
N THR A 50 13.27 2.35 6.38
CA THR A 50 14.33 1.72 7.19
C THR A 50 15.20 2.76 7.86
N ILE A 51 15.42 2.62 9.16
CA ILE A 51 16.34 3.45 9.94
C ILE A 51 17.51 2.58 10.40
N ASP A 52 18.72 2.97 10.02
CA ASP A 52 19.96 2.29 10.36
C ASP A 52 20.83 3.21 11.23
N TYR A 53 21.19 2.75 12.42
CA TYR A 53 21.75 3.62 13.44
C TYR A 53 22.59 2.87 14.48
N HIS A 54 23.42 3.61 15.21
CA HIS A 54 24.07 3.10 16.42
C HIS A 54 23.42 3.71 17.65
N ARG A 55 23.18 2.89 18.66
CA ARG A 55 22.39 3.22 19.85
C ARG A 55 23.26 3.45 21.09
N PRO A 56 23.70 4.70 21.37
CA PRO A 56 24.44 5.00 22.58
C PRO A 56 23.58 4.80 23.84
N LEU A 57 24.25 4.48 24.95
CA LEU A 57 23.62 4.33 26.26
C LEU A 57 23.64 5.64 27.05
N VAL A 58 22.68 5.90 27.94
CA VAL A 58 22.67 7.11 28.78
C VAL A 58 23.85 7.09 29.77
N ARG A 59 24.04 5.98 30.49
CA ARG A 59 25.09 5.77 31.51
C ARG A 59 25.15 6.86 32.58
N GLY A 60 23.99 7.32 33.05
CA GLY A 60 23.87 8.35 34.08
C GLY A 60 24.38 9.75 33.68
N ARG A 61 24.67 9.99 32.39
CA ARG A 61 25.11 11.29 31.88
C ARG A 61 23.91 12.18 31.57
N LYS A 62 24.10 13.49 31.70
CA LYS A 62 23.16 14.47 31.13
C LYS A 62 23.28 14.45 29.61
N ILE A 63 22.23 13.98 28.92
CA ILE A 63 22.24 13.82 27.47
C ILE A 63 21.99 15.15 26.78
N PHE A 64 20.78 15.70 26.90
CA PHE A 64 20.41 16.94 26.20
C PHE A 64 20.85 18.18 27.01
N GLY A 65 21.44 19.16 26.31
CA GLY A 65 22.13 20.28 26.95
C GLY A 65 23.41 19.88 27.70
N GLY A 66 23.92 18.67 27.44
CA GLY A 66 25.15 18.11 27.98
C GLY A 66 25.96 17.46 26.87
N LEU A 67 25.88 16.12 26.77
CA LEU A 67 26.54 15.36 25.69
C LEU A 67 26.10 15.82 24.29
N VAL A 68 24.80 16.07 24.13
CA VAL A 68 24.19 16.64 22.93
C VAL A 68 23.81 18.08 23.23
N GLY A 69 24.58 19.02 22.71
CA GLY A 69 24.38 20.45 22.93
C GLY A 69 23.12 20.96 22.23
N TYR A 70 22.37 21.85 22.89
CA TYR A 70 21.27 22.56 22.23
C TYR A 70 21.80 23.51 21.15
N GLY A 71 21.04 23.64 20.06
CA GLY A 71 21.39 24.47 18.91
C GLY A 71 22.50 23.91 18.02
N GLN A 72 23.06 22.74 18.35
CA GLN A 72 24.12 22.08 17.58
C GLN A 72 23.54 20.95 16.72
N VAL A 73 24.09 20.77 15.52
CA VAL A 73 23.73 19.64 14.67
C VAL A 73 24.29 18.36 15.27
N TRP A 74 23.43 17.36 15.40
CA TRP A 74 23.77 16.03 15.90
C TRP A 74 23.26 14.96 14.95
N ARG A 75 24.06 13.91 14.74
CA ARG A 75 23.77 12.76 13.86
C ARG A 75 22.64 11.83 14.34
N ALA A 76 21.90 12.25 15.35
CA ALA A 76 20.78 11.51 15.93
C ALA A 76 21.13 10.06 16.32
N GLY A 77 22.38 9.81 16.74
CA GLY A 77 22.94 8.48 17.01
C GLY A 77 24.41 8.54 17.41
N ALA A 78 25.12 7.42 17.28
CA ALA A 78 26.57 7.29 17.53
C ALA A 78 27.35 6.82 16.29
N ASN A 79 28.68 6.98 16.32
CA ASN A 79 29.59 6.57 15.25
C ASN A 79 29.27 7.27 13.91
N TYR A 80 28.82 6.49 12.92
CA TYR A 80 28.36 6.99 11.62
C TYR A 80 27.04 7.75 11.77
N ASN A 81 26.69 8.55 10.75
CA ASN A 81 25.39 9.19 10.77
C ASN A 81 24.27 8.15 10.73
N THR A 82 23.24 8.40 11.54
CA THR A 82 22.00 7.64 11.41
C THR A 82 21.47 7.85 10.00
N THR A 83 21.00 6.79 9.35
CA THR A 83 20.37 6.92 8.04
C THR A 83 18.91 6.53 8.11
N ILE A 84 18.11 7.17 7.27
CA ILE A 84 16.72 6.79 7.02
C ILE A 84 16.52 6.64 5.51
N GLU A 85 16.05 5.47 5.11
CA GLU A 85 15.77 5.10 3.73
C GLU A 85 14.27 5.04 3.50
N PHE A 86 13.83 5.66 2.41
CA PHE A 86 12.47 5.60 1.91
C PHE A 86 12.45 4.91 0.54
N GLY A 87 11.76 3.77 0.44
CA GLY A 87 11.65 3.00 -0.80
C GLY A 87 10.93 3.71 -1.94
N ASP A 88 10.03 4.64 -1.60
CA ASP A 88 9.21 5.47 -2.48
C ASP A 88 9.16 6.92 -1.97
N PRO A 89 8.69 7.90 -2.77
CA PRO A 89 8.45 9.25 -2.30
C PRO A 89 7.45 9.30 -1.13
N VAL A 90 7.76 10.13 -0.13
CA VAL A 90 6.96 10.30 1.09
C VAL A 90 6.68 11.78 1.37
N THR A 91 5.82 12.05 2.33
CA THR A 91 5.75 13.36 2.99
C THR A 91 6.12 13.21 4.45
N VAL A 92 7.00 14.09 4.94
CA VAL A 92 7.39 14.16 6.35
C VAL A 92 6.87 15.46 6.93
N GLU A 93 6.06 15.38 7.99
CA GLU A 93 5.37 16.56 8.56
C GLU A 93 4.66 17.41 7.48
N GLY A 94 4.00 16.73 6.53
CA GLY A 94 3.31 17.35 5.39
C GLY A 94 4.21 17.90 4.28
N GLN A 95 5.54 17.83 4.40
CA GLN A 95 6.47 18.30 3.37
C GLN A 95 6.99 17.15 2.50
N PRO A 96 7.02 17.31 1.16
CA PRO A 96 7.44 16.24 0.26
C PRO A 96 8.93 15.93 0.39
N LEU A 97 9.26 14.64 0.39
CA LEU A 97 10.62 14.12 0.35
C LEU A 97 10.68 13.00 -0.71
N PRO A 98 11.54 13.12 -1.73
CA PRO A 98 11.72 12.05 -2.71
C PRO A 98 12.19 10.74 -2.07
N LYS A 99 12.05 9.64 -2.83
CA LYS A 99 12.67 8.37 -2.47
C LYS A 99 14.19 8.53 -2.34
N GLY A 100 14.80 7.82 -1.40
CA GLY A 100 16.25 7.82 -1.23
C GLY A 100 16.71 7.42 0.16
N VAL A 101 18.03 7.36 0.31
CA VAL A 101 18.71 7.20 1.61
C VAL A 101 19.19 8.58 2.05
N TYR A 102 18.83 8.97 3.27
CA TYR A 102 19.17 10.27 3.83
C TYR A 102 19.96 10.10 5.13
N GLY A 103 20.96 10.95 5.34
CA GLY A 103 21.56 11.14 6.65
C GLY A 103 20.57 11.87 7.56
N LEU A 104 20.18 11.24 8.67
CA LEU A 104 19.28 11.79 9.66
C LEU A 104 20.10 12.59 10.69
N HIS A 105 19.85 13.90 10.73
CA HIS A 105 20.41 14.78 11.74
C HIS A 105 19.29 15.46 12.52
N MET A 106 19.60 15.92 13.72
CA MET A 106 18.71 16.72 14.54
C MET A 106 19.45 17.93 15.11
N ILE A 107 18.74 19.03 15.27
CA ILE A 107 19.19 20.17 16.08
C ILE A 107 18.27 20.22 17.31
N PRO A 108 18.76 19.76 18.48
CA PRO A 108 17.98 19.83 19.70
C PRO A 108 17.77 21.27 20.15
N GLY A 109 16.56 21.60 20.55
CA GLY A 109 16.24 22.82 21.30
C GLY A 109 15.48 22.48 22.57
N GLU A 110 15.18 23.50 23.38
CA GLU A 110 14.45 23.29 24.65
C GLU A 110 12.98 22.95 24.41
N THR A 111 12.35 23.58 23.40
CA THR A 111 10.91 23.45 23.12
C THR A 111 10.58 23.00 21.71
N SER A 112 11.55 23.10 20.79
CA SER A 112 11.40 22.73 19.37
C SER A 112 12.71 22.14 18.88
N TRP A 113 12.62 21.06 18.12
CA TRP A 113 13.74 20.41 17.48
C TRP A 113 13.61 20.54 15.97
N VAL A 114 14.75 20.58 15.28
CA VAL A 114 14.78 20.47 13.82
C VAL A 114 15.21 19.06 13.47
N VAL A 115 14.39 18.31 12.74
CA VAL A 115 14.79 17.05 12.11
C VAL A 115 15.24 17.36 10.68
N ILE A 116 16.37 16.79 10.28
CA ILE A 116 17.06 17.12 9.04
C ILE A 116 17.32 15.83 8.26
N PHE A 117 16.99 15.85 6.98
CA PHE A 117 17.27 14.78 6.03
C PHE A 117 18.33 15.28 5.05
N SER A 118 19.59 14.91 5.28
CA SER A 118 20.72 15.28 4.42
C SER A 118 20.91 14.26 3.30
N LYS A 119 21.29 14.72 2.10
CA LYS A 119 21.67 13.86 0.97
C LYS A 119 22.96 13.10 1.22
N ASN A 120 23.75 13.49 2.22
CA ASN A 120 24.97 12.81 2.63
C ASN A 120 24.65 11.76 3.72
N SER A 121 24.68 10.48 3.34
CA SER A 121 24.30 9.35 4.18
C SER A 121 25.48 8.46 4.60
N THR A 122 26.72 8.90 4.40
CA THR A 122 27.93 8.07 4.61
C THR A 122 28.94 8.67 5.57
N SER A 123 28.70 9.89 6.05
CA SER A 123 29.63 10.63 6.89
C SER A 123 29.76 10.03 8.30
N TRP A 124 30.98 10.07 8.84
CA TRP A 124 31.19 9.79 10.25
C TRP A 124 30.81 11.01 11.08
N GLY A 125 29.84 10.86 11.98
CA GLY A 125 29.45 11.96 12.85
C GLY A 125 28.61 13.06 12.19
N SER A 126 28.83 14.30 12.63
CA SER A 126 28.26 15.52 12.02
C SER A 126 29.34 16.58 11.76
N PHE A 127 30.61 16.19 11.78
CA PHE A 127 31.74 17.13 11.69
C PHE A 127 31.89 17.74 10.29
N THR A 128 31.51 16.97 9.28
CA THR A 128 31.50 17.36 7.86
C THR A 128 30.10 17.71 7.37
N TYR A 129 29.17 17.98 8.29
CA TYR A 129 27.80 18.33 7.93
C TYR A 129 27.77 19.65 7.14
N ASP A 130 27.12 19.63 5.98
CA ASP A 130 26.87 20.80 5.15
C ASP A 130 25.35 21.02 4.98
N LYS A 131 24.88 22.20 5.36
CA LYS A 131 23.48 22.61 5.22
C LYS A 131 23.03 22.66 3.75
N ALA A 132 23.94 22.89 2.81
CA ALA A 132 23.61 22.87 1.38
C ALA A 132 23.19 21.47 0.88
N GLU A 133 23.52 20.41 1.62
CA GLU A 133 23.15 19.04 1.30
C GLU A 133 21.78 18.64 1.88
N ASP A 134 21.12 19.51 2.64
CA ASP A 134 19.79 19.23 3.20
C ASP A 134 18.74 19.05 2.10
N ALA A 135 18.09 17.90 2.07
CA ALA A 135 16.90 17.67 1.24
C ALA A 135 15.64 18.21 1.91
N LEU A 136 15.56 18.12 3.25
CA LEU A 136 14.40 18.57 4.02
C LEU A 136 14.78 18.93 5.45
N ARG A 137 14.10 19.94 6.00
CA ARG A 137 14.11 20.29 7.42
C ARG A 137 12.67 20.43 7.92
N VAL A 138 12.35 19.75 9.02
CA VAL A 138 11.03 19.86 9.67
C VAL A 138 11.20 20.22 11.13
N ASN A 139 10.34 21.11 11.63
CA ASN A 139 10.31 21.45 13.04
C ASN A 139 9.33 20.52 13.74
N VAL A 140 9.76 19.91 14.84
CA VAL A 140 8.92 19.03 15.65
C VAL A 140 9.06 19.37 17.12
N LYS A 141 8.03 19.00 17.89
CA LYS A 141 8.00 19.24 19.32
C LYS A 141 8.50 17.99 20.06
N PRO A 142 9.61 18.07 20.81
CA PRO A 142 10.02 16.96 21.67
C PRO A 142 8.98 16.76 22.78
N GLN A 143 8.87 15.54 23.26
CA GLN A 143 7.94 15.13 24.30
C GLN A 143 8.71 14.50 25.46
N ALA A 144 8.18 14.65 26.68
CA ALA A 144 8.66 13.89 27.81
C ALA A 144 8.30 12.41 27.63
N ALA A 145 9.23 11.52 27.97
CA ALA A 145 9.06 10.09 27.87
C ALA A 145 9.63 9.38 29.09
N GLU A 146 9.26 8.10 29.26
CA GLU A 146 9.92 7.23 30.23
C GLU A 146 11.40 7.09 29.90
N ASN A 147 12.21 6.86 30.95
CA ASN A 147 13.65 6.75 30.77
C ASN A 147 14.02 5.54 29.91
N ARG A 148 14.70 5.80 28.78
CA ARG A 148 15.19 4.78 27.87
C ARG A 148 16.71 4.80 27.78
N GLU A 149 17.33 3.74 28.29
CA GLU A 149 18.78 3.65 28.44
C GLU A 149 19.52 3.65 27.10
N ALA A 150 19.06 2.89 26.12
CA ALA A 150 19.63 2.85 24.77
C ALA A 150 18.78 3.69 23.82
N LEU A 151 19.39 4.59 23.04
CA LEU A 151 18.69 5.32 21.99
C LEU A 151 17.97 4.34 21.06
N THR A 152 16.69 4.58 20.80
CA THR A 152 15.86 3.68 19.99
C THR A 152 15.00 4.47 19.01
N TYR A 153 14.85 3.96 17.78
CA TYR A 153 13.85 4.43 16.83
C TYR A 153 12.73 3.41 16.73
N GLU A 154 11.49 3.88 16.77
CA GLU A 154 10.28 3.07 16.68
C GLU A 154 9.30 3.72 15.69
N PHE A 155 8.36 2.92 15.19
CA PHE A 155 7.23 3.37 14.39
C PHE A 155 5.96 3.22 15.24
N ASP A 156 5.44 4.35 15.70
CA ASP A 156 4.21 4.43 16.50
C ASP A 156 3.01 4.75 15.60
N ASP A 157 1.81 4.52 16.14
CA ASP A 157 0.52 4.87 15.51
C ASP A 157 0.43 4.51 14.01
N PRO A 158 0.65 3.23 13.64
CA PRO A 158 0.58 2.83 12.24
C PRO A 158 -0.86 2.94 11.70
N GLU A 159 -1.00 3.68 10.61
CA GLU A 159 -2.22 3.82 9.81
C GLU A 159 -2.01 3.18 8.42
N PRO A 160 -3.07 2.98 7.60
CA PRO A 160 -2.93 2.40 6.27
C PRO A 160 -1.91 3.10 5.36
N ASN A 161 -1.72 4.40 5.53
CA ASN A 161 -0.86 5.25 4.70
C ASN A 161 0.11 6.13 5.50
N SER A 162 0.21 5.96 6.82
CA SER A 162 1.11 6.77 7.65
C SER A 162 1.62 6.03 8.89
N ALA A 163 2.67 6.56 9.50
CA ALA A 163 3.12 6.21 10.84
C ALA A 163 3.90 7.39 11.44
N VAL A 164 4.08 7.37 12.75
CA VAL A 164 4.93 8.32 13.46
C VAL A 164 6.28 7.67 13.76
N VAL A 165 7.35 8.19 13.17
CA VAL A 165 8.71 7.78 13.53
C VAL A 165 9.10 8.52 14.80
N THR A 166 9.47 7.78 15.84
CA THR A 166 9.85 8.38 17.12
C THR A 166 11.24 7.95 17.53
N MET A 167 12.14 8.93 17.71
CA MET A 167 13.40 8.72 18.42
C MET A 167 13.16 8.82 19.93
N ARG A 168 13.57 7.82 20.70
CA ARG A 168 13.48 7.79 22.16
C ARG A 168 14.86 7.58 22.77
N TRP A 169 15.28 8.49 23.65
CA TRP A 169 16.52 8.33 24.42
C TRP A 169 16.47 9.15 25.72
N GLU A 170 16.98 8.59 26.81
CA GLU A 170 16.79 9.16 28.15
C GLU A 170 15.29 9.40 28.38
N LYS A 171 14.87 10.59 28.79
CA LYS A 171 13.46 10.94 29.07
C LYS A 171 12.83 11.77 27.95
N VAL A 172 13.37 11.70 26.73
CA VAL A 172 12.90 12.49 25.58
C VAL A 172 12.46 11.57 24.46
N ALA A 173 11.29 11.87 23.90
CA ALA A 173 10.80 11.34 22.64
C ALA A 173 10.71 12.47 21.60
N VAL A 174 11.08 12.18 20.35
CA VAL A 174 11.04 13.12 19.23
C VAL A 174 10.27 12.47 18.09
N PRO A 175 8.94 12.66 18.06
CA PRO A 175 8.09 12.11 17.00
C PRO A 175 8.09 13.00 15.77
N PHE A 176 8.03 12.36 14.60
CA PHE A 176 7.67 13.01 13.34
C PHE A 176 6.84 12.08 12.46
N LYS A 177 5.76 12.61 11.88
CA LYS A 177 4.85 11.86 11.01
C LYS A 177 5.47 11.67 9.63
N VAL A 178 5.39 10.43 9.12
CA VAL A 178 5.68 10.09 7.73
C VAL A 178 4.41 9.54 7.10
N GLU A 179 4.06 10.06 5.93
CA GLU A 179 2.90 9.66 5.15
C GLU A 179 3.32 9.25 3.74
N VAL A 180 2.57 8.31 3.17
CA VAL A 180 2.82 7.73 1.86
C VAL A 180 1.56 7.89 1.02
N ASN A 181 1.69 8.36 -0.23
CA ASN A 181 0.56 8.39 -1.16
C ASN A 181 0.32 7.00 -1.76
N THR A 182 -0.14 6.06 -0.94
CA THR A 182 -0.34 4.66 -1.32
C THR A 182 -1.18 4.51 -2.59
N PRO A 183 -2.32 5.23 -2.76
CA PRO A 183 -3.11 5.12 -3.99
C PRO A 183 -2.32 5.42 -5.26
N GLU A 184 -1.55 6.51 -5.27
CA GLU A 184 -0.76 6.89 -6.44
C GLU A 184 0.43 5.94 -6.66
N LEU A 185 1.08 5.45 -5.60
CA LEU A 185 2.16 4.48 -5.73
C LEU A 185 1.67 3.14 -6.28
N VAL A 186 0.51 2.65 -5.83
CA VAL A 186 -0.10 1.44 -6.39
C VAL A 186 -0.46 1.67 -7.85
N ARG A 187 -1.07 2.80 -8.22
CA ARG A 187 -1.33 3.16 -9.62
C ARG A 187 -0.07 3.10 -10.50
N GLN A 188 1.04 3.66 -10.04
CA GLN A 188 2.32 3.60 -10.76
C GLN A 188 2.84 2.16 -10.87
N SER A 189 2.70 1.39 -9.79
CA SER A 189 3.10 -0.02 -9.75
C SER A 189 2.26 -0.90 -10.69
N LEU A 190 0.95 -0.66 -10.79
CA LEU A 190 0.04 -1.43 -11.65
C LEU A 190 0.51 -1.43 -13.12
N ARG A 191 0.99 -0.29 -13.63
CA ARG A 191 1.54 -0.21 -15.00
C ARG A 191 2.67 -1.21 -15.25
N ASN A 192 3.55 -1.41 -14.27
CA ASN A 192 4.66 -2.35 -14.37
C ASN A 192 4.20 -3.79 -14.13
N GLN A 193 3.32 -4.00 -13.15
CA GLN A 193 2.77 -5.33 -12.83
C GLN A 193 2.01 -5.93 -14.01
N LEU A 194 1.15 -5.13 -14.68
CA LEU A 194 0.37 -5.58 -15.83
C LEU A 194 1.25 -5.94 -17.03
N ARG A 195 2.42 -5.31 -17.20
CA ARG A 195 3.40 -5.71 -18.24
C ARG A 195 4.03 -7.06 -17.96
N ALA A 196 4.26 -7.39 -16.69
CA ALA A 196 4.95 -8.60 -16.26
C ALA A 196 4.04 -9.84 -16.17
N ARG A 197 2.72 -9.67 -16.32
CA ARG A 197 1.74 -10.77 -16.23
C ARG A 197 1.37 -11.37 -17.59
N PRO A 198 0.89 -12.62 -17.63
CA PRO A 198 0.32 -13.20 -18.82
C PRO A 198 -0.83 -12.33 -19.36
N GLN A 199 -0.70 -11.89 -20.61
CA GLN A 199 -1.57 -10.87 -21.21
C GLN A 199 -2.96 -11.40 -21.63
N PHE A 200 -3.26 -12.65 -21.26
CA PHE A 200 -4.49 -13.38 -21.58
C PHE A 200 -5.39 -13.61 -20.36
N GLU A 201 -5.03 -13.10 -19.17
CA GLU A 201 -5.87 -13.15 -17.97
C GLU A 201 -6.61 -11.82 -17.80
N TRP A 202 -7.95 -11.84 -17.82
CA TRP A 202 -8.77 -10.63 -17.74
C TRP A 202 -8.82 -10.03 -16.33
N GLN A 203 -8.62 -10.87 -15.29
CA GLN A 203 -8.81 -10.53 -13.89
C GLN A 203 -7.85 -9.44 -13.44
N ALA A 204 -6.55 -9.53 -13.80
CA ALA A 204 -5.57 -8.53 -13.40
C ALA A 204 -5.89 -7.13 -13.94
N TRP A 205 -6.41 -7.06 -15.18
CA TRP A 205 -6.86 -5.81 -15.78
C TRP A 205 -8.11 -5.26 -15.10
N GLN A 206 -9.06 -6.12 -14.76
CA GLN A 206 -10.27 -5.76 -14.04
C GLN A 206 -9.97 -5.26 -12.61
N GLU A 207 -9.14 -5.99 -11.85
CA GLU A 207 -8.68 -5.58 -10.51
C GLU A 207 -7.96 -4.22 -10.54
N ALA A 208 -7.12 -3.98 -11.56
CA ALA A 208 -6.45 -2.70 -11.74
C ALA A 208 -7.43 -1.55 -12.02
N ALA A 209 -8.42 -1.78 -12.89
CA ALA A 209 -9.46 -0.79 -13.19
C ALA A 209 -10.30 -0.46 -11.94
N ASP A 210 -10.71 -1.48 -11.18
CA ASP A 210 -11.46 -1.30 -9.94
C ASP A 210 -10.65 -0.53 -8.89
N TYR A 211 -9.37 -0.86 -8.72
CA TYR A 211 -8.50 -0.13 -7.80
C TYR A 211 -8.47 1.37 -8.13
N LEU A 212 -8.31 1.70 -9.41
CA LEU A 212 -8.30 3.09 -9.88
C LEU A 212 -9.62 3.80 -9.58
N LEU A 213 -10.77 3.17 -9.86
CA LEU A 213 -12.08 3.78 -9.60
C LEU A 213 -12.36 3.95 -8.10
N ASN A 214 -12.07 2.93 -7.28
CA ASN A 214 -12.30 2.96 -5.83
C ASN A 214 -11.47 4.04 -5.14
N ASN A 215 -10.28 4.34 -5.67
CA ASN A 215 -9.42 5.41 -5.17
C ASN A 215 -9.61 6.75 -5.90
N ARG A 216 -10.59 6.84 -6.83
CA ARG A 216 -10.87 8.04 -7.65
C ARG A 216 -9.65 8.54 -8.43
N LEU A 217 -8.84 7.61 -8.95
CA LEU A 217 -7.63 7.89 -9.70
C LEU A 217 -7.82 7.59 -11.18
N GLY A 218 -7.55 8.57 -12.05
CA GLY A 218 -7.40 8.35 -13.50
C GLY A 218 -8.52 7.52 -14.14
N ALA A 219 -9.75 8.05 -14.20
CA ALA A 219 -10.89 7.33 -14.78
C ALA A 219 -10.69 6.94 -16.25
N ASP A 220 -9.87 7.68 -17.01
CA ASP A 220 -9.48 7.33 -18.38
C ASP A 220 -8.58 6.09 -18.44
N GLU A 221 -7.72 5.91 -17.44
CA GLU A 221 -6.84 4.76 -17.31
C GLU A 221 -7.62 3.53 -16.81
N ALA A 222 -8.54 3.74 -15.87
CA ALA A 222 -9.47 2.70 -15.45
C ALA A 222 -10.32 2.18 -16.62
N LEU A 223 -10.82 3.08 -17.47
CA LEU A 223 -11.56 2.71 -18.68
C LEU A 223 -10.71 1.85 -19.62
N LYS A 224 -9.45 2.26 -19.89
CA LYS A 224 -8.54 1.47 -20.74
C LYS A 224 -8.31 0.06 -20.19
N TYR A 225 -8.16 -0.08 -18.87
CA TYR A 225 -7.97 -1.38 -18.24
C TYR A 225 -9.24 -2.24 -18.26
N ALA A 226 -10.41 -1.62 -18.07
CA ALA A 226 -11.70 -2.31 -18.22
C ALA A 226 -11.91 -2.79 -19.66
N ASP A 227 -11.67 -1.93 -20.66
CA ASP A 227 -11.76 -2.29 -22.08
C ASP A 227 -10.80 -3.44 -22.41
N ARG A 228 -9.55 -3.39 -21.90
CA ARG A 228 -8.58 -4.48 -22.10
C ARG A 228 -9.02 -5.79 -21.45
N SER A 229 -9.65 -5.73 -20.28
CA SER A 229 -10.22 -6.91 -19.61
C SER A 229 -11.33 -7.54 -20.47
N ILE A 230 -12.22 -6.72 -21.02
CA ILE A 230 -13.34 -7.14 -21.88
C ILE A 230 -12.83 -7.77 -23.20
N GLU A 231 -11.79 -7.20 -23.81
CA GLU A 231 -11.16 -7.76 -25.01
C GLU A 231 -10.63 -9.19 -24.80
N ILE A 232 -10.15 -9.49 -23.59
CA ILE A 232 -9.68 -10.82 -23.22
C ILE A 232 -10.87 -11.75 -22.98
N GLU A 233 -11.78 -11.33 -22.11
CA GLU A 233 -13.02 -12.04 -21.86
C GLU A 233 -14.12 -11.09 -21.38
N ASP A 234 -15.21 -11.04 -22.14
CA ASP A 234 -16.33 -10.14 -21.89
C ASP A 234 -17.27 -10.72 -20.80
N ARG A 235 -17.30 -10.06 -19.63
CA ARG A 235 -17.94 -10.53 -18.38
C ARG A 235 -18.86 -9.45 -17.79
N PHE A 236 -19.69 -9.83 -16.82
CA PHE A 236 -20.53 -8.88 -16.10
C PHE A 236 -19.68 -7.84 -15.35
N GLU A 237 -18.65 -8.31 -14.65
CA GLU A 237 -17.81 -7.51 -13.76
C GLU A 237 -17.08 -6.40 -14.51
N ASN A 238 -16.40 -6.74 -15.60
CA ASN A 238 -15.60 -5.76 -16.35
C ASN A 238 -16.46 -4.78 -17.18
N GLU A 239 -17.63 -5.19 -17.68
CA GLU A 239 -18.60 -4.26 -18.26
C GLU A 239 -19.22 -3.32 -17.21
N MET A 240 -19.46 -3.79 -15.98
CA MET A 240 -19.85 -2.90 -14.87
C MET A 240 -18.75 -1.90 -14.53
N THR A 241 -17.49 -2.35 -14.43
CA THR A 241 -16.33 -1.47 -14.21
C THR A 241 -16.19 -0.43 -15.33
N ARG A 242 -16.38 -0.85 -16.59
CA ARG A 242 -16.42 0.05 -17.76
C ARG A 242 -17.52 1.10 -17.63
N ALA A 243 -18.73 0.69 -17.23
CA ALA A 243 -19.84 1.62 -17.00
C ALA A 243 -19.52 2.65 -15.91
N HIS A 244 -18.92 2.22 -14.80
CA HIS A 244 -18.49 3.13 -13.72
C HIS A 244 -17.40 4.10 -14.19
N ALA A 245 -16.42 3.63 -14.96
CA ALA A 245 -15.36 4.49 -15.51
C ALA A 245 -15.92 5.53 -16.48
N LEU A 246 -16.82 5.14 -17.39
CA LEU A 246 -17.51 6.06 -18.29
C LEU A 246 -18.36 7.09 -17.53
N GLY A 247 -19.03 6.66 -16.46
CA GLY A 247 -19.78 7.53 -15.57
C GLY A 247 -18.89 8.58 -14.89
N ALA A 248 -17.74 8.16 -14.37
CA ALA A 248 -16.74 9.06 -13.77
C ALA A 248 -16.15 10.07 -14.77
N LEU A 249 -16.13 9.72 -16.06
CA LEU A 249 -15.75 10.61 -17.16
C LEU A 249 -16.89 11.51 -17.67
N GLY A 250 -18.10 11.39 -17.11
CA GLY A 250 -19.28 12.13 -17.55
C GLY A 250 -19.92 11.61 -18.85
N ARG A 251 -19.48 10.46 -19.37
CA ARG A 251 -19.96 9.83 -20.61
C ARG A 251 -21.22 9.00 -20.33
N LYS A 252 -22.31 9.68 -19.96
CA LYS A 252 -23.52 9.07 -19.40
C LYS A 252 -24.21 8.04 -20.31
N GLU A 253 -24.36 8.34 -21.60
CA GLU A 253 -25.02 7.43 -22.55
C GLU A 253 -24.23 6.13 -22.73
N GLU A 254 -22.91 6.26 -22.84
CA GLU A 254 -22.01 5.10 -22.98
C GLU A 254 -21.94 4.28 -21.69
N ALA A 255 -21.96 4.95 -20.52
CA ALA A 255 -22.04 4.29 -19.23
C ALA A 255 -23.33 3.45 -19.11
N LEU A 256 -24.46 4.01 -19.53
CA LEU A 256 -25.74 3.30 -19.56
C LEU A 256 -25.70 2.10 -20.51
N ALA A 257 -25.11 2.26 -21.70
CA ALA A 257 -24.95 1.18 -22.65
C ALA A 257 -24.10 0.03 -22.09
N ALA A 258 -22.92 0.35 -21.52
CA ALA A 258 -22.04 -0.64 -20.89
C ALA A 258 -22.73 -1.37 -19.73
N ARG A 259 -23.47 -0.62 -18.90
CA ARG A 259 -24.24 -1.22 -17.79
C ARG A 259 -25.33 -2.18 -18.29
N ASN A 260 -26.05 -1.82 -19.34
CA ASN A 260 -27.07 -2.70 -19.92
C ASN A 260 -26.43 -3.97 -20.51
N THR A 261 -25.27 -3.84 -21.15
CA THR A 261 -24.47 -4.99 -21.61
C THR A 261 -24.08 -5.89 -20.45
N ALA A 262 -23.58 -5.32 -19.35
CA ALA A 262 -23.26 -6.08 -18.14
C ALA A 262 -24.48 -6.84 -17.64
N ILE A 263 -25.61 -6.16 -17.39
CA ILE A 263 -26.85 -6.78 -16.86
C ILE A 263 -27.33 -7.92 -17.76
N ALA A 264 -27.24 -7.79 -19.09
CA ALA A 264 -27.62 -8.85 -20.02
C ALA A 264 -26.78 -10.12 -19.84
N LYS A 265 -25.48 -9.97 -19.53
CA LYS A 265 -24.52 -11.06 -19.28
C LYS A 265 -24.63 -11.64 -17.88
N GLY A 266 -24.98 -10.82 -16.90
CA GLY A 266 -25.00 -11.19 -15.48
C GLY A 266 -25.94 -12.35 -15.16
N GLY A 267 -25.48 -13.26 -14.31
CA GLY A 267 -26.34 -14.21 -13.62
C GLY A 267 -27.29 -13.49 -12.65
N GLN A 268 -28.41 -14.12 -12.29
CA GLN A 268 -29.40 -13.48 -11.42
C GLN A 268 -28.79 -13.01 -10.10
N LEU A 269 -27.88 -13.78 -9.50
CA LEU A 269 -27.23 -13.39 -8.24
C LEU A 269 -26.34 -12.13 -8.37
N GLN A 270 -25.64 -11.97 -9.50
CA GLN A 270 -24.81 -10.78 -9.76
C GLN A 270 -25.71 -9.55 -9.92
N VAL A 271 -26.76 -9.65 -10.73
CA VAL A 271 -27.74 -8.57 -10.94
C VAL A 271 -28.49 -8.24 -9.66
N HIS A 272 -28.86 -9.25 -8.85
CA HIS A 272 -29.46 -9.07 -7.54
C HIS A 272 -28.55 -8.28 -6.60
N SER A 273 -27.28 -8.67 -6.51
CA SER A 273 -26.29 -8.01 -5.66
C SER A 273 -26.08 -6.56 -6.08
N TYR A 274 -26.04 -6.28 -7.39
CA TYR A 274 -25.98 -4.92 -7.91
C TYR A 274 -27.24 -4.11 -7.54
N GLY A 275 -28.43 -4.69 -7.72
CA GLY A 275 -29.69 -4.07 -7.29
C GLY A 275 -29.71 -3.75 -5.79
N ARG A 276 -29.22 -4.65 -4.93
CA ARG A 276 -29.06 -4.38 -3.49
C ARG A 276 -28.12 -3.21 -3.20
N GLY A 277 -27.03 -3.07 -3.95
CA GLY A 277 -26.14 -1.92 -3.88
C GLY A 277 -26.87 -0.60 -4.21
N LEU A 278 -27.70 -0.60 -5.25
CA LEU A 278 -28.53 0.56 -5.60
C LEU A 278 -29.54 0.92 -4.49
N GLN A 279 -30.14 -0.07 -3.83
CA GLN A 279 -31.05 0.20 -2.69
C GLN A 279 -30.32 0.89 -1.53
N ILE A 280 -29.09 0.48 -1.21
CA ILE A 280 -28.25 1.12 -0.18
C ILE A 280 -27.93 2.56 -0.55
N GLN A 281 -27.76 2.85 -1.85
CA GLN A 281 -27.53 4.19 -2.38
C GLN A 281 -28.82 5.02 -2.51
N GLY A 282 -29.98 4.49 -2.10
CA GLY A 282 -31.28 5.16 -2.19
C GLY A 282 -31.93 5.10 -3.58
N GLN A 283 -31.34 4.38 -4.54
CA GLN A 283 -31.84 4.23 -5.91
C GLN A 283 -32.85 3.07 -6.01
N GLN A 284 -33.96 3.20 -5.28
CA GLN A 284 -34.95 2.13 -5.12
C GLN A 284 -35.64 1.74 -6.43
N ASP A 285 -36.06 2.70 -7.25
CA ASP A 285 -36.77 2.41 -8.50
C ASP A 285 -35.90 1.62 -9.47
N GLU A 286 -34.63 1.97 -9.58
CA GLU A 286 -33.68 1.31 -10.45
C GLU A 286 -33.37 -0.12 -9.97
N ALA A 287 -33.20 -0.31 -8.66
CA ALA A 287 -33.06 -1.64 -8.08
C ALA A 287 -34.28 -2.53 -8.35
N LEU A 288 -35.49 -1.99 -8.19
CA LEU A 288 -36.73 -2.73 -8.43
C LEU A 288 -36.90 -3.11 -9.90
N GLU A 289 -36.43 -2.30 -10.85
CA GLU A 289 -36.40 -2.68 -12.27
C GLU A 289 -35.44 -3.84 -12.54
N LEU A 290 -34.27 -3.88 -11.89
CA LEU A 290 -33.35 -5.01 -12.00
C LEU A 290 -33.96 -6.29 -11.43
N PHE A 291 -34.61 -6.22 -10.27
CA PHE A 291 -35.31 -7.36 -9.68
C PHE A 291 -36.44 -7.87 -10.58
N ARG A 292 -37.23 -6.98 -11.19
CA ARG A 292 -38.23 -7.36 -12.21
C ARG A 292 -37.58 -8.04 -13.41
N GLY A 293 -36.41 -7.57 -13.84
CA GLY A 293 -35.58 -8.22 -14.86
C GLY A 293 -35.20 -9.65 -14.48
N ASN A 294 -34.70 -9.86 -13.26
CA ASN A 294 -34.33 -11.18 -12.75
C ASN A 294 -35.53 -12.13 -12.66
N VAL A 295 -36.68 -11.67 -12.15
CA VAL A 295 -37.92 -12.45 -12.09
C VAL A 295 -38.36 -12.89 -13.49
N ARG A 296 -38.25 -12.02 -14.49
CA ARG A 296 -38.55 -12.39 -15.89
C ARG A 296 -37.57 -13.41 -16.47
N LYS A 297 -36.29 -13.34 -16.09
CA LYS A 297 -35.22 -14.20 -16.62
C LYS A 297 -35.36 -15.65 -16.14
N ASP A 298 -35.60 -15.85 -14.86
CA ASP A 298 -35.89 -17.16 -14.28
C ASP A 298 -36.74 -17.00 -13.00
N PRO A 299 -38.08 -17.11 -13.11
CA PRO A 299 -38.98 -16.85 -11.99
C PRO A 299 -38.95 -17.93 -10.91
N ASN A 300 -38.42 -19.13 -11.20
CA ASN A 300 -38.47 -20.28 -10.30
C ASN A 300 -37.16 -20.54 -9.57
N SER A 301 -36.13 -19.72 -9.81
CA SER A 301 -34.90 -19.79 -9.00
C SER A 301 -35.12 -19.17 -7.63
N TRP A 302 -34.30 -19.57 -6.66
CA TRP A 302 -34.35 -18.96 -5.33
C TRP A 302 -34.09 -17.43 -5.38
N VAL A 303 -33.27 -16.96 -6.34
CA VAL A 303 -33.02 -15.52 -6.56
C VAL A 303 -34.24 -14.86 -7.16
N GLY A 304 -34.90 -15.49 -8.14
CA GLY A 304 -36.15 -15.01 -8.74
C GLY A 304 -37.25 -14.83 -7.69
N HIS A 305 -37.43 -15.81 -6.81
CA HIS A 305 -38.37 -15.72 -5.69
C HIS A 305 -38.00 -14.61 -4.68
N ASN A 306 -36.72 -14.48 -4.33
CA ASN A 306 -36.25 -13.39 -3.45
C ASN A 306 -36.53 -12.01 -4.07
N ASP A 307 -36.24 -11.85 -5.36
CA ASP A 307 -36.51 -10.62 -6.11
C ASP A 307 -38.00 -10.33 -6.25
N ALA A 308 -38.82 -11.34 -6.48
CA ALA A 308 -40.27 -11.22 -6.51
C ALA A 308 -40.81 -10.75 -5.16
N ALA A 309 -40.28 -11.27 -4.04
CA ALA A 309 -40.67 -10.84 -2.70
C ALA A 309 -40.34 -9.36 -2.46
N ARG A 310 -39.16 -8.91 -2.89
CA ARG A 310 -38.72 -7.50 -2.80
C ARG A 310 -39.58 -6.56 -3.64
N VAL A 311 -39.96 -6.98 -4.84
CA VAL A 311 -40.87 -6.23 -5.71
C VAL A 311 -42.28 -6.16 -5.13
N ALA A 312 -42.76 -7.24 -4.50
CA ALA A 312 -44.09 -7.30 -3.89
C ALA A 312 -44.19 -6.41 -2.65
N VAL A 313 -43.22 -6.49 -1.73
CA VAL A 313 -43.24 -5.67 -0.50
C VAL A 313 -43.12 -4.17 -0.80
N ALA A 314 -42.39 -3.78 -1.86
CA ALA A 314 -42.33 -2.39 -2.32
C ALA A 314 -43.70 -1.84 -2.77
N ARG A 315 -44.66 -2.71 -3.09
CA ARG A 315 -46.05 -2.35 -3.43
C ARG A 315 -47.01 -2.50 -2.23
N GLY A 316 -46.50 -2.84 -1.05
CA GLY A 316 -47.30 -3.14 0.13
C GLY A 316 -47.97 -4.53 0.11
N ASP A 317 -47.64 -5.38 -0.86
CA ASP A 317 -48.17 -6.75 -0.96
C ASP A 317 -47.32 -7.72 -0.14
N PHE A 318 -47.50 -7.68 1.18
CA PHE A 318 -46.80 -8.54 2.13
C PHE A 318 -47.17 -10.02 1.97
N ASP A 319 -48.40 -10.33 1.58
CA ASP A 319 -48.86 -11.71 1.45
C ASP A 319 -48.16 -12.42 0.29
N THR A 320 -48.03 -11.75 -0.85
CA THR A 320 -47.18 -12.23 -1.95
C THR A 320 -45.71 -12.28 -1.53
N ALA A 321 -45.20 -11.24 -0.85
CA ALA A 321 -43.80 -11.23 -0.44
C ALA A 321 -43.43 -12.42 0.47
N VAL A 322 -44.27 -12.75 1.45
CA VAL A 322 -44.10 -13.91 2.34
C VAL A 322 -44.12 -15.21 1.54
N ARG A 323 -45.07 -15.38 0.61
CA ARG A 323 -45.16 -16.58 -0.23
C ARG A 323 -43.90 -16.79 -1.07
N GLU A 324 -43.47 -15.75 -1.78
CA GLU A 324 -42.25 -15.80 -2.60
C GLU A 324 -41.01 -16.05 -1.75
N MET A 325 -40.87 -15.37 -0.60
CA MET A 325 -39.71 -15.58 0.27
C MET A 325 -39.66 -17.00 0.87
N ARG A 326 -40.80 -17.65 1.14
CA ARG A 326 -40.82 -19.07 1.54
C ARG A 326 -40.25 -19.99 0.46
N LEU A 327 -40.59 -19.73 -0.81
CA LEU A 327 -40.03 -20.47 -1.94
C LEU A 327 -38.53 -20.20 -2.10
N ALA A 328 -38.11 -18.94 -1.92
CA ALA A 328 -36.69 -18.57 -1.91
C ALA A 328 -35.90 -19.33 -0.83
N VAL A 329 -36.40 -19.35 0.42
CA VAL A 329 -35.76 -20.09 1.54
C VAL A 329 -35.64 -21.59 1.23
N ALA A 330 -36.69 -22.19 0.66
CA ALA A 330 -36.69 -23.61 0.35
C ALA A 330 -35.66 -24.00 -0.71
N ALA A 331 -35.47 -23.14 -1.73
CA ALA A 331 -34.58 -23.38 -2.86
C ALA A 331 -33.16 -22.79 -2.68
N ALA A 332 -32.92 -21.97 -1.66
CA ALA A 332 -31.62 -21.33 -1.43
C ALA A 332 -30.53 -22.33 -1.00
N PRO A 333 -29.25 -22.06 -1.35
CA PRO A 333 -28.11 -22.79 -0.80
C PRO A 333 -28.12 -22.78 0.74
N GLU A 334 -27.65 -23.86 1.36
CA GLU A 334 -27.70 -24.03 2.82
C GLU A 334 -27.05 -22.86 3.59
N SER A 335 -25.94 -22.34 3.08
CA SER A 335 -25.23 -21.19 3.66
C SER A 335 -26.06 -19.90 3.70
N LEU A 336 -27.11 -19.78 2.87
CA LEU A 336 -27.95 -18.60 2.76
C LEU A 336 -29.33 -18.77 3.41
N LYS A 337 -29.72 -19.98 3.80
CA LYS A 337 -31.07 -20.24 4.34
C LYS A 337 -31.36 -19.46 5.61
N ALA A 338 -30.40 -19.37 6.53
CA ALA A 338 -30.58 -18.63 7.79
C ALA A 338 -30.86 -17.14 7.53
N GLN A 339 -30.12 -16.53 6.60
CA GLN A 339 -30.33 -15.14 6.20
C GLN A 339 -31.71 -14.92 5.57
N HIS A 340 -32.14 -15.81 4.67
CA HIS A 340 -33.45 -15.68 4.00
C HIS A 340 -34.61 -15.99 4.96
N ALA A 341 -34.43 -16.89 5.93
CA ALA A 341 -35.41 -17.15 6.98
C ALA A 341 -35.60 -15.92 7.88
N ASP A 342 -34.54 -15.15 8.13
CA ASP A 342 -34.67 -13.87 8.81
C ASP A 342 -35.51 -12.86 8.02
N LEU A 343 -35.24 -12.72 6.71
CA LEU A 343 -36.04 -11.89 5.82
C LEU A 343 -37.51 -12.33 5.77
N LEU A 344 -37.77 -13.63 5.80
CA LEU A 344 -39.13 -14.17 5.87
C LEU A 344 -39.84 -13.74 7.15
N ARG A 345 -39.19 -13.87 8.32
CA ARG A 345 -39.78 -13.45 9.61
C ARG A 345 -40.10 -11.95 9.62
N ARG A 346 -39.20 -11.13 9.07
CA ARG A 346 -39.43 -9.68 8.89
C ARG A 346 -40.68 -9.43 8.05
N LEU A 347 -40.82 -10.12 6.92
CA LEU A 347 -42.01 -10.02 6.07
C LEU A 347 -43.29 -10.47 6.78
N GLU A 348 -43.25 -11.55 7.56
CA GLU A 348 -44.38 -12.03 8.36
C GLU A 348 -44.82 -11.02 9.43
N ASN A 349 -43.87 -10.24 9.96
CA ASN A 349 -44.11 -9.11 10.85
C ASN A 349 -44.49 -7.81 10.11
N ARG A 350 -44.71 -7.87 8.80
CA ARG A 350 -45.02 -6.73 7.93
C ARG A 350 -43.93 -5.65 7.88
N GLU A 351 -42.67 -6.07 7.99
CA GLU A 351 -41.51 -5.19 7.80
C GLU A 351 -41.04 -5.18 6.34
N ASP A 352 -40.70 -3.99 5.85
CA ASP A 352 -40.16 -3.82 4.50
C ASP A 352 -38.70 -4.27 4.43
N ILE A 353 -38.44 -5.40 3.76
CA ILE A 353 -37.09 -5.97 3.57
C ILE A 353 -36.21 -5.20 2.57
N ASN A 354 -36.75 -4.15 1.94
CA ASN A 354 -35.95 -3.23 1.13
C ASN A 354 -35.24 -2.16 1.97
N LYS A 355 -35.64 -2.01 3.25
CA LYS A 355 -35.08 -1.08 4.22
C LYS A 355 -34.05 -1.74 5.14
#